data_AF-A0AAW0GN83-F1
#
_entry.id   AF-A0AAW0GN83-F1
#
_cell.length_a   1.000
_cell.length_b   1.000
_cell.length_c   1.000
_cell.angle_alpha   90.00
_cell.angle_beta   90.00
_cell.angle_gamma   90.00
#
_symmetry.space_group_name_H-M   'P 1'
#
loop_
_entity.id
_entity.type
_entity.pdbx_description
1 polymer ?
#
loop_
_entity_poly.entity_id
_entity_poly.type
_entity_poly.pdbx_seq_one_letter_code
_entity_poly.pdbx_strand_id
1 'polypeptide(L)'
;MARAYGRKIMCAYADPAPKPKRVTAPRPKLTDAEKAAKKAETAARAETRKKVKSWEEGLKEWTGGDGYRGIRYVDGTKVLFKSDAKSQFKLSDKDIASLPFYGFPNSRKRVFALTQLETYAKRKFEATGIEYPAIYSLPPYMVLHGPNVKGLTHHEYEHERVMNLVKLMKRAEGAQA
;
A
#
# COMPACT_ATOMS: atom_id res chain seq x y z
N MET A 1 -13.95 -33.56 -11.38
CA MET A 1 -13.72 -32.10 -11.31
C MET A 1 -13.25 -31.62 -12.67
N ALA A 2 -14.17 -31.09 -13.49
CA ALA A 2 -13.90 -30.69 -14.86
C ALA A 2 -13.09 -29.39 -14.89
N ARG A 3 -11.95 -29.43 -15.57
CA ARG A 3 -11.04 -28.31 -15.77
C ARG A 3 -11.64 -27.35 -16.80
N ALA A 4 -11.75 -26.07 -16.46
CA ALA A 4 -12.17 -25.00 -17.38
C ALA A 4 -11.07 -24.71 -18.42
N TYR A 5 -10.88 -25.62 -19.38
CA TYR A 5 -10.09 -25.37 -20.60
C TYR A 5 -11.01 -24.75 -21.65
N GLY A 6 -11.21 -23.44 -21.56
CA GLY A 6 -12.10 -22.69 -22.45
C GLY A 6 -11.45 -21.47 -23.11
N ARG A 7 -10.11 -21.40 -23.20
CA ARG A 7 -9.51 -20.39 -24.09
C ARG A 7 -9.58 -20.92 -25.52
N LYS A 8 -10.48 -20.35 -26.32
CA LYS A 8 -10.48 -20.52 -27.78
C LYS A 8 -9.07 -20.25 -28.29
N ILE A 9 -8.42 -21.29 -28.82
CA ILE A 9 -7.14 -21.19 -29.50
C ILE A 9 -7.41 -20.35 -30.75
N MET A 10 -7.07 -19.06 -30.70
CA MET A 10 -7.14 -18.18 -31.87
C MET A 10 -5.99 -18.58 -32.79
N CYS A 11 -6.30 -19.05 -34.00
CA CYS A 11 -5.29 -19.32 -35.02
C CYS A 11 -4.42 -18.07 -35.23
N ALA A 12 -3.10 -18.26 -35.23
CA ALA A 12 -2.12 -17.19 -35.43
C ALA A 12 -2.25 -16.45 -36.78
N TYR A 13 -3.02 -17.01 -37.72
CA TYR A 13 -3.27 -16.49 -39.07
C TYR A 13 -4.67 -15.90 -39.27
N ALA A 14 -5.49 -15.79 -38.22
CA ALA A 14 -6.73 -15.04 -38.30
C ALA A 14 -6.39 -13.55 -38.14
N ASP A 15 -6.12 -12.84 -39.24
CA ASP A 15 -5.97 -11.40 -39.24
C ASP A 15 -7.19 -10.78 -38.55
N PRO A 16 -7.04 -10.17 -37.35
CA PRO A 16 -8.15 -9.56 -36.69
C PRO A 16 -8.61 -8.40 -37.58
N ALA A 17 -9.83 -8.50 -38.12
CA ALA A 17 -10.42 -7.44 -38.92
C ALA A 17 -10.14 -6.08 -38.24
N PRO A 18 -9.63 -5.08 -38.97
CA PRO A 18 -9.19 -3.83 -38.38
C PRO A 18 -10.35 -3.22 -37.59
N LYS A 19 -10.19 -3.14 -36.27
CA LYS A 19 -11.21 -2.54 -35.41
C LYS A 19 -11.49 -1.13 -35.95
N PRO A 20 -12.77 -0.76 -36.19
CA PRO A 20 -13.08 0.56 -36.70
C PRO A 20 -12.53 1.62 -35.74
N LYS A 21 -11.77 2.58 -36.26
CA LYS A 21 -11.27 3.72 -35.47
C LYS A 21 -12.49 4.43 -34.88
N ARG A 22 -12.66 4.31 -33.56
CA ARG A 22 -13.68 5.09 -32.84
C ARG A 22 -13.37 6.57 -33.05
N VAL A 23 -14.26 7.27 -33.74
CA VAL A 23 -14.22 8.73 -33.85
C VAL A 23 -14.38 9.27 -32.44
N THR A 24 -13.32 9.86 -31.89
CA THR A 24 -13.33 10.42 -30.54
C THR A 24 -14.12 11.72 -30.59
N ALA A 25 -15.18 11.83 -29.80
CA ALA A 25 -15.96 13.06 -29.72
C ALA A 25 -15.06 14.25 -29.35
N PRO A 26 -15.27 15.43 -29.96
CA PRO A 26 -14.48 16.62 -29.66
C PRO A 26 -14.63 16.99 -28.19
N ARG A 27 -13.49 17.23 -27.52
CA ARG A 27 -13.49 17.61 -26.10
C ARG A 27 -14.15 18.99 -25.94
N PRO A 28 -15.03 19.18 -24.95
CA PRO A 28 -15.63 20.50 -24.69
C PRO A 28 -14.53 21.52 -24.36
N LYS A 29 -14.64 22.72 -24.95
CA LYS A 29 -13.71 23.82 -24.70
C LYS A 29 -13.92 24.30 -23.26
N LEU A 30 -12.95 24.06 -22.38
CA LEU A 30 -12.95 24.56 -21.00
C LEU A 30 -13.07 26.09 -20.98
N THR A 31 -13.87 26.60 -20.06
CA THR A 31 -14.01 28.04 -19.81
C THR A 31 -12.70 28.60 -19.24
N ASP A 32 -12.45 29.90 -19.40
CA ASP A 32 -11.18 30.50 -18.97
C ASP A 32 -10.98 30.47 -17.45
N ALA A 33 -12.06 30.46 -16.67
CA ALA A 33 -12.05 30.25 -15.22
C ALA A 33 -11.55 28.85 -14.83
N GLU A 34 -12.02 27.80 -15.51
CA GLU A 34 -11.58 26.42 -15.25
C GLU A 34 -10.13 26.19 -15.69
N LYS A 35 -9.66 26.91 -16.72
CA LYS A 35 -8.24 26.87 -17.13
C LYS A 35 -7.33 27.45 -16.05
N ALA A 36 -7.74 28.53 -15.39
CA ALA A 36 -6.97 29.14 -14.29
C ALA A 36 -6.88 28.20 -13.08
N ALA A 37 -8.01 27.59 -12.67
CA ALA A 37 -8.04 26.63 -11.58
C ALA A 37 -7.15 25.41 -11.86
N LYS A 38 -7.21 24.84 -13.08
CA LYS A 38 -6.34 23.72 -13.47
C LYS A 38 -4.86 24.09 -13.46
N LYS A 39 -4.50 25.31 -13.86
CA LYS A 39 -3.11 25.78 -13.80
C LYS A 39 -2.62 25.86 -12.35
N ALA A 40 -3.44 26.39 -11.43
CA ALA A 40 -3.11 26.45 -10.01
C ALA A 40 -2.94 25.05 -9.40
N GLU A 41 -3.86 24.11 -9.66
CA GLU A 41 -3.72 22.73 -9.21
C GLU A 41 -2.47 22.03 -9.76
N THR A 42 -2.13 22.30 -11.02
CA THR A 42 -0.96 21.70 -11.67
C THR A 42 0.33 22.23 -11.05
N ALA A 43 0.39 23.52 -10.73
CA ALA A 43 1.53 24.12 -10.03
C ALA A 43 1.72 23.51 -8.63
N ALA A 44 0.65 23.40 -7.83
CA ALA A 44 0.69 22.76 -6.52
C ALA A 44 1.15 21.29 -6.58
N ARG A 45 0.69 20.53 -7.59
CA ARG A 45 1.15 19.15 -7.83
C ARG A 45 2.62 19.08 -8.26
N ALA A 46 3.13 20.08 -8.97
CA ALA A 46 4.53 20.12 -9.37
C ALA A 46 5.46 20.36 -8.17
N GLU A 47 5.07 21.23 -7.24
CA GLU A 47 5.82 21.50 -6.02
C GLU A 47 5.90 20.28 -5.10
N THR A 48 4.77 19.63 -4.86
CA THR A 48 4.72 18.38 -4.08
C THR A 48 5.57 17.27 -4.71
N ARG A 49 5.56 17.12 -6.04
CA ARG A 49 6.44 16.17 -6.75
C ARG A 49 7.93 16.46 -6.53
N LYS A 50 8.33 17.73 -6.51
CA LYS A 50 9.74 18.12 -6.23
C LYS A 50 10.14 17.75 -4.80
N LYS A 51 9.27 17.99 -3.83
CA LYS A 51 9.49 17.59 -2.42
C LYS A 51 9.59 16.07 -2.27
N VAL A 52 8.70 15.31 -2.92
CA VAL A 52 8.75 13.84 -2.90
C VAL A 52 10.03 13.34 -3.58
N LYS A 53 10.44 13.94 -4.69
CA LYS A 53 11.67 13.53 -5.40
C LYS A 53 12.93 13.79 -4.57
N SER A 54 13.05 14.97 -3.95
CA SER A 54 14.16 15.29 -3.05
C SER A 54 14.20 14.39 -1.81
N TRP A 55 13.03 14.02 -1.27
CA TRP A 55 12.93 12.99 -0.24
C TRP A 55 13.51 11.66 -0.74
N GLU A 56 13.02 11.14 -1.88
CA GLU A 56 13.48 9.86 -2.44
C GLU A 56 14.97 9.82 -2.81
N GLU A 57 15.57 10.94 -3.19
CA GLU A 57 17.00 11.05 -3.48
C GLU A 57 17.86 10.99 -2.21
N GLY A 58 17.32 11.45 -1.08
CA GLY A 58 17.98 11.34 0.23
C GLY A 58 17.90 9.95 0.86
N LEU A 59 17.08 9.05 0.31
CA LEU A 59 16.93 7.70 0.83
C LEU A 59 18.14 6.83 0.48
N LYS A 60 18.72 6.23 1.52
CA LYS A 60 19.72 5.17 1.37
C LYS A 60 19.04 3.82 1.44
N GLU A 61 19.39 2.92 0.53
CA GLU A 61 18.94 1.53 0.60
C GLU A 61 19.45 0.89 1.89
N TRP A 62 18.60 0.07 2.50
CA TRP A 62 18.97 -0.61 3.73
C TRP A 62 19.91 -1.78 3.42
N THR A 63 21.13 -1.71 3.94
CA THR A 63 22.20 -2.69 3.73
C THR A 63 22.49 -3.55 4.98
N GLY A 64 21.61 -3.52 5.98
CA GLY A 64 21.83 -4.23 7.24
C GLY A 64 21.61 -5.75 7.15
N GLY A 65 22.36 -6.52 7.94
CA GLY A 65 22.17 -7.96 8.11
C GLY A 65 22.50 -8.82 6.88
N ASP A 66 21.95 -10.02 6.83
CA ASP A 66 22.02 -10.89 5.65
C ASP A 66 21.20 -10.26 4.52
N GLY A 67 21.82 -9.91 3.39
CA GLY A 67 21.13 -9.23 2.27
C GLY A 67 19.88 -9.95 1.72
N TYR A 68 19.69 -11.23 2.06
CA TYR A 68 18.48 -11.99 1.73
C TYR A 68 17.48 -12.15 2.89
N ARG A 69 17.95 -12.36 4.13
CA ARG A 69 17.10 -12.66 5.29
C ARG A 69 16.77 -11.42 6.12
N GLY A 70 17.59 -10.39 6.05
CA GLY A 70 17.47 -9.15 6.80
C GLY A 70 17.56 -9.36 8.31
N ILE A 71 16.73 -8.66 9.09
CA ILE A 71 16.70 -8.73 10.56
C ILE A 71 15.54 -9.62 11.00
N ARG A 72 15.82 -10.52 11.95
CA ARG A 72 14.78 -11.31 12.61
C ARG A 72 14.04 -10.43 13.63
N TYR A 73 12.73 -10.26 13.43
CA TYR A 73 11.88 -9.58 14.40
C TYR A 73 11.56 -10.51 15.59
N VAL A 74 11.18 -9.89 16.72
CA VAL A 74 10.71 -10.60 17.91
C VAL A 74 9.35 -11.26 17.61
N ASP A 75 9.11 -12.45 18.18
CA ASP A 75 7.82 -13.12 18.07
C ASP A 75 6.70 -12.24 18.64
N GLY A 76 5.53 -12.25 18.00
CA GLY A 76 4.42 -11.34 18.31
C GLY A 76 4.49 -10.00 17.58
N THR A 77 5.56 -9.72 16.82
CA THR A 77 5.62 -8.49 16.02
C THR A 77 4.56 -8.49 14.93
N LYS A 78 3.80 -7.39 14.85
CA LYS A 78 2.84 -7.15 13.77
C LYS A 78 3.59 -6.77 12.50
N VAL A 79 3.35 -7.49 11.42
CA VAL A 79 4.07 -7.34 10.16
C VAL A 79 3.14 -7.26 8.96
N LEU A 80 3.62 -6.63 7.89
CA LEU A 80 2.94 -6.51 6.60
C LEU A 80 3.86 -6.94 5.46
N PHE A 81 3.27 -7.45 4.37
CA PHE A 81 4.02 -7.67 3.15
C PHE A 81 4.30 -6.36 2.42
N LYS A 82 5.32 -6.39 1.54
CA LYS A 82 5.67 -5.26 0.67
C LYS A 82 4.45 -4.67 -0.06
N SER A 83 3.60 -5.50 -0.67
CA SER A 83 2.45 -5.03 -1.46
C SER A 83 1.46 -4.23 -0.60
N ASP A 84 1.19 -4.72 0.60
CA ASP A 84 0.19 -4.16 1.51
C ASP A 84 0.72 -2.88 2.14
N ALA A 85 1.99 -2.88 2.52
CA ALA A 85 2.69 -1.68 2.99
C ALA A 85 2.64 -0.53 1.96
N LYS A 86 2.86 -0.81 0.67
CA LYS A 86 2.77 0.21 -0.40
C LYS A 86 1.36 0.78 -0.51
N SER A 87 0.36 -0.09 -0.56
CA SER A 87 -1.03 0.31 -0.84
C SER A 87 -1.62 1.12 0.31
N GLN A 88 -1.30 0.73 1.56
CA GLN A 88 -1.83 1.31 2.79
C GLN A 88 -1.11 2.61 3.15
N PHE A 89 0.23 2.60 3.22
CA PHE A 89 1.01 3.76 3.68
C PHE A 89 1.43 4.72 2.55
N LYS A 90 1.02 4.45 1.30
CA LYS A 90 1.42 5.23 0.11
C LYS A 90 2.94 5.39 -0.01
N LEU A 91 3.67 4.32 0.33
CA LEU A 91 5.12 4.25 0.23
C LEU A 91 5.54 3.80 -1.18
N SER A 92 6.61 4.38 -1.69
CA SER A 92 7.23 3.98 -2.96
C SER A 92 8.12 2.75 -2.75
N ASP A 93 8.57 2.14 -3.85
CA ASP A 93 9.48 0.98 -3.74
C ASP A 93 10.82 1.35 -3.10
N LYS A 94 11.27 2.60 -3.28
CA LYS A 94 12.50 3.12 -2.67
C LYS A 94 12.34 3.32 -1.15
N ASP A 95 11.20 3.85 -0.73
CA ASP A 95 10.86 3.97 0.70
C ASP A 95 10.99 2.60 1.38
N ILE A 96 10.39 1.58 0.78
CA ILE A 96 10.43 0.21 1.32
C ILE A 96 11.84 -0.40 1.28
N ALA A 97 12.62 -0.12 0.24
CA ALA A 97 14.00 -0.59 0.15
C ALA A 97 14.91 0.02 1.23
N SER A 98 14.57 1.21 1.75
CA SER A 98 15.29 1.86 2.85
C SER A 98 14.96 1.31 4.24
N LEU A 99 13.95 0.44 4.35
CA LEU A 99 13.48 -0.10 5.62
C LEU A 99 14.11 -1.46 5.94
N PRO A 100 14.38 -1.75 7.22
CA PRO A 100 14.68 -3.09 7.67
C PRO A 100 13.55 -4.05 7.28
N PHE A 101 13.92 -5.24 6.81
CA PHE A 101 12.97 -6.28 6.46
C PHE A 101 13.35 -7.62 7.08
N TYR A 102 12.37 -8.52 7.16
CA TYR A 102 12.56 -9.93 7.45
C TYR A 102 12.20 -10.77 6.23
N GLY A 103 13.15 -11.58 5.76
CA GLY A 103 12.98 -12.50 4.63
C GLY A 103 12.79 -13.94 5.11
N PHE A 104 11.84 -14.65 4.50
CA PHE A 104 11.60 -16.06 4.82
C PHE A 104 12.64 -16.97 4.16
N PRO A 105 13.05 -18.06 4.82
CA PRO A 105 13.92 -19.06 4.19
C PRO A 105 13.21 -19.65 2.96
N ASN A 106 13.96 -19.84 1.87
CA ASN A 106 13.48 -20.41 0.60
C ASN A 106 12.30 -19.66 -0.06
N SER A 107 12.03 -18.41 0.35
CA SER A 107 10.96 -17.60 -0.22
C SER A 107 11.45 -16.18 -0.45
N ARG A 108 11.03 -15.59 -1.57
CA ARG A 108 11.37 -14.20 -1.92
C ARG A 108 10.46 -13.19 -1.20
N LYS A 109 9.50 -13.67 -0.40
CA LYS A 109 8.60 -12.81 0.35
C LYS A 109 9.38 -12.12 1.47
N ARG A 110 9.13 -10.82 1.62
CA ARG A 110 9.68 -9.97 2.66
C ARG A 110 8.54 -9.35 3.45
N VAL A 111 8.70 -9.30 4.76
CA VAL A 111 7.77 -8.63 5.67
C VAL A 111 8.47 -7.49 6.40
N PHE A 112 7.68 -6.50 6.75
CA PHE A 112 8.11 -5.25 7.37
C PHE A 112 7.30 -5.05 8.65
N ALA A 113 7.96 -4.61 9.72
CA ALA A 113 7.28 -4.30 10.97
C ALA A 113 6.34 -3.11 10.81
N LEU A 114 5.10 -3.26 11.28
CA LEU A 114 4.05 -2.25 11.17
C LEU A 114 4.43 -0.95 11.87
N THR A 115 5.06 -1.04 13.05
CA THR A 115 5.55 0.13 13.81
C THR A 115 6.59 0.94 13.05
N GLN A 116 7.48 0.26 12.32
CA GLN A 116 8.49 0.91 11.47
C GLN A 116 7.85 1.60 10.27
N LEU A 117 6.88 0.94 9.63
CA LEU A 117 6.13 1.52 8.51
C LEU A 117 5.37 2.77 8.91
N GLU A 118 4.68 2.75 10.07
CA GLU A 118 3.95 3.91 10.60
C GLU A 118 4.88 5.08 10.89
N THR A 119 5.99 4.83 11.59
CA THR A 119 6.97 5.86 11.94
C THR A 119 7.57 6.48 10.69
N TYR A 120 7.91 5.65 9.70
CA TYR A 120 8.50 6.09 8.46
C TYR A 120 7.51 6.90 7.61
N ALA A 121 6.26 6.44 7.52
CA ALA A 121 5.21 7.17 6.84
C ALA A 121 5.04 8.56 7.47
N LYS A 122 4.84 8.65 8.79
CA LYS A 122 4.72 9.94 9.48
C LYS A 122 5.85 10.91 9.13
N ARG A 123 7.10 10.43 9.22
CA ARG A 123 8.28 11.24 8.86
C ARG A 123 8.27 11.73 7.41
N LYS A 124 7.86 10.87 6.46
CA LYS A 124 7.73 11.25 5.05
C LYS A 124 6.66 12.32 4.83
N PHE A 125 5.51 12.18 5.47
CA PHE A 125 4.41 13.14 5.33
C PHE A 125 4.76 14.50 5.96
N GLU A 126 5.40 14.49 7.13
CA GLU A 126 5.97 15.69 7.76
C GLU A 126 6.99 16.40 6.85
N ALA A 127 7.93 15.65 6.27
CA ALA A 127 8.97 16.22 5.40
C ALA A 127 8.41 16.76 4.06
N THR A 128 7.38 16.12 3.52
CA THR A 128 6.77 16.52 2.23
C THR A 128 5.69 17.60 2.39
N GLY A 129 5.19 17.81 3.61
CA GLY A 129 4.06 18.69 3.90
C GLY A 129 2.75 18.20 3.28
N ILE A 130 2.66 16.90 3.00
CA ILE A 130 1.43 16.26 2.53
C ILE A 130 0.66 15.83 3.78
N GLU A 131 -0.64 16.04 3.79
CA GLU A 131 -1.49 15.58 4.89
C GLU A 131 -1.42 14.06 5.01
N TYR A 132 -1.09 13.57 6.21
CA TYR A 132 -1.10 12.14 6.48
C TYR A 132 -2.57 11.69 6.50
N PRO A 133 -3.01 10.81 5.58
CA PRO A 133 -4.34 10.25 5.69
C PRO A 133 -4.35 9.45 6.98
N ALA A 134 -5.03 9.94 8.01
CA ALA A 134 -5.25 9.20 9.24
C ALA A 134 -5.98 7.90 8.83
N ILE A 135 -5.24 6.80 8.73
CA ILE A 135 -5.81 5.51 8.37
C ILE A 135 -6.61 5.07 9.61
N TYR A 136 -7.90 5.41 9.64
CA TYR A 136 -8.77 5.15 10.79
C TYR A 136 -9.01 3.65 11.05
N SER A 137 -8.65 2.77 10.11
CA SER A 137 -8.68 1.32 10.29
C SER A 137 -7.25 0.76 10.22
N LEU A 138 -6.78 0.19 11.33
CA LEU A 138 -5.54 -0.60 11.32
C LEU A 138 -5.60 -1.59 10.16
N PRO A 139 -4.60 -1.62 9.28
CA PRO A 139 -4.63 -2.56 8.18
C PRO A 139 -4.66 -4.00 8.69
N PRO A 140 -5.23 -4.95 7.93
CA PRO A 140 -5.08 -6.36 8.24
C PRO A 140 -3.58 -6.65 8.29
N TYR A 141 -3.08 -6.92 9.49
CA TYR A 141 -1.69 -7.22 9.76
C TYR A 141 -1.56 -8.71 10.08
N MET A 142 -0.36 -9.24 9.91
CA MET A 142 -0.05 -10.58 10.33
C MET A 142 0.81 -10.55 11.58
N VAL A 143 0.77 -11.61 12.38
CA VAL A 143 1.61 -11.72 13.57
C VAL A 143 2.70 -12.74 13.30
N LEU A 144 3.95 -12.33 13.51
CA LEU A 144 5.10 -13.21 13.34
C LEU A 144 5.18 -14.18 14.53
N HIS A 145 5.29 -15.48 14.26
CA HIS A 145 5.49 -16.52 15.27
C HIS A 145 6.63 -17.45 14.82
N GLY A 146 7.85 -17.14 15.25
CA GLY A 146 9.06 -17.85 14.85
C GLY A 146 9.34 -17.68 13.34
N PRO A 147 9.68 -18.75 12.62
CA PRO A 147 9.90 -18.69 11.17
C PRO A 147 8.59 -18.59 10.37
N ASN A 148 7.44 -18.73 11.03
CA ASN A 148 6.13 -18.77 10.40
C ASN A 148 5.35 -17.48 10.68
N VAL A 149 4.44 -17.15 9.77
CA VAL A 149 3.48 -16.07 9.97
C VAL A 149 2.10 -16.70 10.15
N LYS A 150 1.35 -16.28 11.18
CA LYS A 150 -0.05 -16.67 11.37
C LYS A 150 -0.97 -15.46 11.17
N GLY A 151 -2.26 -15.71 10.96
CA GLY A 151 -3.29 -14.66 10.81
C GLY A 151 -3.50 -14.15 9.38
N LEU A 152 -3.26 -14.98 8.36
CA LEU A 152 -3.56 -14.61 6.96
C LEU A 152 -5.07 -14.61 6.64
N THR A 153 -5.89 -15.11 7.54
CA THR A 153 -7.32 -15.28 7.34
C THR A 153 -8.03 -13.96 7.60
N HIS A 154 -8.58 -13.37 6.54
CA HIS A 154 -9.46 -12.19 6.58
C HIS A 154 -10.57 -12.28 7.65
N HIS A 155 -10.92 -13.50 8.07
CA HIS A 155 -11.94 -13.83 9.05
C HIS A 155 -11.57 -13.52 10.52
N GLU A 156 -10.31 -13.69 10.93
CA GLU A 156 -9.91 -13.43 12.32
C GLU A 156 -9.92 -11.92 12.62
N TYR A 157 -9.58 -11.12 11.61
CA TYR A 157 -9.61 -9.66 11.68
C TYR A 157 -11.03 -9.11 11.89
N GLU A 158 -12.04 -9.64 11.18
CA GLU A 158 -13.42 -9.20 11.40
C GLU A 158 -13.92 -9.58 12.79
N HIS A 159 -13.54 -10.75 13.28
CA HIS A 159 -13.93 -11.17 14.63
C HIS A 159 -13.29 -10.29 15.72
N GLU A 160 -11.98 -10.01 15.65
CA GLU A 160 -11.33 -9.08 16.60
C GLU A 160 -11.90 -7.65 16.48
N ARG A 161 -12.20 -7.19 15.27
CA ARG A 161 -12.83 -5.88 15.03
C ARG A 161 -14.21 -5.79 15.67
N VAL A 162 -15.06 -6.79 15.46
CA VAL A 162 -16.40 -6.87 16.07
C VAL A 162 -16.26 -6.91 17.60
N MET A 163 -15.36 -7.72 18.14
CA MET A 163 -15.16 -7.84 19.58
C MET A 163 -14.63 -6.55 20.24
N ASN A 164 -13.73 -5.82 19.59
CA ASN A 164 -13.26 -4.53 20.08
C ASN A 164 -14.33 -3.44 19.99
N LEU A 165 -15.16 -3.45 18.94
CA LEU A 165 -16.27 -2.51 18.80
C LEU A 165 -17.34 -2.74 19.89
N VAL A 166 -17.67 -4.01 20.17
CA VAL A 166 -18.57 -4.39 21.27
C VAL A 166 -18.00 -3.95 22.63
N LYS A 167 -16.69 -4.08 22.87
CA LYS A 167 -16.04 -3.58 24.10
C LYS A 167 -16.13 -2.06 24.24
N LEU A 168 -15.95 -1.32 23.14
CA LEU A 168 -16.07 0.14 23.13
C LEU A 168 -17.51 0.59 23.42
N MET A 169 -18.50 -0.05 22.80
CA MET A 169 -19.92 0.25 23.04
C MET A 169 -20.32 -0.03 24.49
N LYS A 170 -19.92 -1.17 25.07
CA LYS A 170 -20.18 -1.47 26.48
C LYS A 170 -19.54 -0.48 27.46
N ARG A 171 -18.35 0.05 27.14
CA ARG A 171 -17.72 1.10 27.95
C ARG A 171 -18.45 2.44 27.86
N ALA A 172 -19.00 2.77 26.69
CA ALA A 172 -19.77 4.00 26.52
C ALA A 172 -21.11 3.95 27.28
N GLU A 173 -21.78 2.79 27.29
CA GLU A 173 -23.04 2.59 28.02
C GLU A 173 -22.85 2.60 29.55
N GLY A 174 -21.74 2.04 30.05
CA GLY A 174 -21.43 2.04 31.48
C GLY A 174 -20.94 3.38 32.05
N ALA A 175 -20.67 4.39 31.21
CA ALA A 175 -20.22 5.71 31.64
C ALA A 175 -21.36 6.74 31.80
N GLN A 176 -22.60 6.35 31.51
CA GLN A 176 -23.81 7.19 31.65
C GLN A 176 -24.66 6.86 32.88
N ALA A 177 -24.20 5.95 33.74
CA ALA A 177 -24.80 5.61 35.03
C ALA A 177 -23.96 6.20 36.18
#